data_AF-A0A075UID6-F1
#
_entry.id   AF-A0A075UID6-F1
#
_cell.length_a   1.000
_cell.length_b   1.000
_cell.length_c   1.000
_cell.angle_alpha   90.00
_cell.angle_beta   90.00
_cell.angle_gamma   90.00
#
_symmetry.space_group_name_H-M   'P 1'
#
loop_
_entity.id
_entity.type
_entity.pdbx_description
1 polymer ?
#
loop_
_entity_poly.entity_id
_entity_poly.type
_entity_poly.pdbx_seq_one_letter_code
_entity_poly.pdbx_strand_id
1 'polypeptide(L)'
;MAGKGFELGADLDAHAKQIDGIADGLRTAVDAAQQVSMPTDAYGIICQPFRMMLDPVEEFGINALTKAVEAATTVANNVRSASNAYQTQDENFAAEFKNAQVPD
;
A
#
# COMPACT_ATOMS: atom_id res chain seq x y z
N MET A 1 -32.80 18.46 5.48
CA MET A 1 -31.36 18.17 5.28
C MET A 1 -31.18 16.66 5.34
N ALA A 2 -31.35 15.96 4.21
CA ALA A 2 -31.03 14.53 4.17
C ALA A 2 -29.52 14.43 4.42
N GLY A 3 -29.14 13.80 5.54
CA GLY A 3 -27.73 13.57 5.84
C GLY A 3 -27.11 12.84 4.67
N LYS A 4 -25.96 13.30 4.19
CA LYS A 4 -25.15 12.55 3.23
C LYS A 4 -25.02 11.14 3.79
N GLY A 5 -25.61 10.15 3.11
CA GLY A 5 -25.36 8.75 3.42
C GLY A 5 -23.85 8.52 3.37
N PHE A 6 -23.33 7.70 4.28
CA PHE A 6 -21.93 7.30 4.21
C PHE A 6 -21.76 6.46 2.93
N GLU A 7 -21.05 6.97 1.93
CA GLU A 7 -20.61 6.19 0.76
C GLU A 7 -19.36 5.38 1.16
N LEU A 8 -19.56 4.41 2.05
CA LEU A 8 -18.47 3.65 2.67
C LEU A 8 -17.53 3.02 1.63
N GLY A 9 -18.06 2.52 0.51
CA GLY A 9 -17.24 1.97 -0.58
C GLY A 9 -16.34 3.03 -1.23
N ALA A 10 -16.87 4.22 -1.55
CA ALA A 10 -16.10 5.29 -2.15
C ALA A 10 -15.01 5.82 -1.20
N ASP A 11 -15.32 5.90 0.11
CA ASP A 11 -14.37 6.31 1.13
C ASP A 11 -13.24 5.29 1.31
N LEU A 12 -13.56 3.99 1.32
CA LEU A 12 -12.58 2.91 1.40
C LEU A 12 -11.69 2.86 0.15
N ASP A 13 -12.25 3.05 -1.04
CA ASP A 13 -11.49 3.11 -2.29
C ASP A 13 -10.55 4.32 -2.32
N ALA A 14 -11.02 5.48 -1.83
CA ALA A 14 -10.18 6.67 -1.69
C ALA A 14 -9.04 6.43 -0.69
N HIS A 15 -9.29 5.73 0.42
CA HIS A 15 -8.27 5.37 1.39
C HIS A 15 -7.24 4.37 0.80
N ALA A 16 -7.70 3.35 0.08
CA ALA A 16 -6.81 2.41 -0.61
C ALA A 16 -5.86 3.15 -1.58
N LYS A 17 -6.36 4.14 -2.33
CA LYS A 17 -5.54 4.99 -3.21
C LYS A 17 -4.49 5.81 -2.46
N GLN A 18 -4.83 6.33 -1.28
CA GLN A 18 -3.84 7.03 -0.44
C GLN A 18 -2.72 6.08 0.00
N ILE A 19 -3.06 4.84 0.35
CA ILE A 19 -2.08 3.82 0.74
C ILE A 19 -1.19 3.44 -0.45
N ASP A 20 -1.73 3.35 -1.67
CA ASP A 20 -0.92 3.14 -2.88
C ASP A 20 0.11 4.26 -3.06
N GLY A 21 -0.29 5.52 -2.85
CA GLY A 21 0.62 6.66 -2.94
C GLY A 21 1.78 6.57 -1.94
N ILE A 22 1.53 6.04 -0.74
CA ILE A 22 2.59 5.76 0.25
C ILE A 22 3.49 4.62 -0.26
N ALA A 23 2.91 3.55 -0.79
CA ALA A 23 3.67 2.43 -1.36
C ALA A 23 4.57 2.87 -2.51
N ASP A 24 4.11 3.77 -3.39
CA ASP A 24 4.90 4.34 -4.48
C ASP A 24 6.07 5.20 -3.99
N GLY A 25 5.86 5.99 -2.94
CA GLY A 25 6.95 6.72 -2.27
C GLY A 25 8.00 5.78 -1.69
N LEU A 26 7.57 4.67 -1.07
CA LEU A 26 8.47 3.65 -0.55
C LEU A 26 9.23 2.91 -1.67
N ARG A 27 8.57 2.61 -2.81
CA ARG A 27 9.23 2.04 -4.00
C ARG A 27 10.31 2.97 -4.53
N THR A 28 10.00 4.26 -4.63
CA THR A 28 10.97 5.28 -5.05
C THR A 28 12.18 5.31 -4.11
N ALA A 29 11.97 5.15 -2.80
CA ALA A 29 13.05 5.07 -1.83
C ALA A 29 13.90 3.79 -1.98
N VAL A 30 13.28 2.64 -2.28
CA VAL A 30 14.00 1.39 -2.59
C VAL A 30 14.85 1.57 -3.85
N ASP A 31 14.27 2.11 -4.92
CA ASP A 31 14.96 2.33 -6.19
C ASP A 31 16.16 3.27 -6.01
N ALA A 32 15.98 4.34 -5.23
CA ALA A 32 17.07 5.24 -4.88
C ALA A 32 18.15 4.55 -4.06
N ALA A 33 17.78 3.75 -3.06
CA ALA A 33 18.75 3.01 -2.24
C ALA A 33 19.56 1.99 -3.05
N GLN A 34 18.93 1.32 -4.02
CA GLN A 34 19.60 0.40 -4.93
C GLN A 34 20.53 1.12 -5.92
N GLN A 35 20.15 2.30 -6.41
CA GLN A 35 21.00 3.12 -7.29
C GLN A 35 22.18 3.75 -6.55
N VAL A 36 22.00 4.10 -5.27
CA VAL A 36 23.02 4.73 -4.42
C VAL A 36 23.88 3.69 -3.69
N SER A 37 23.64 2.38 -3.86
CA SER A 37 24.57 1.36 -3.35
C SER A 37 25.94 1.63 -3.98
N MET A 38 26.82 2.24 -3.19
CA MET A 38 27.93 3.02 -3.74
C MET A 38 28.92 2.05 -4.39
N PRO A 39 29.32 2.30 -5.65
CA PRO A 39 30.41 1.54 -6.23
C PRO A 39 31.66 1.76 -5.39
N THR A 40 32.46 0.70 -5.25
CA THR A 40 33.57 0.61 -4.30
C THR A 40 34.65 1.67 -4.53
N ASP A 41 34.62 2.35 -5.67
CA ASP A 41 35.50 3.44 -6.07
C ASP A 41 35.13 4.81 -5.44
N ALA A 42 33.88 5.01 -5.01
CA ALA A 42 33.45 6.24 -4.33
C ALA A 42 34.07 6.38 -2.93
N TYR A 43 34.26 5.24 -2.25
CA TYR A 43 35.09 5.15 -1.05
C TYR A 43 36.53 4.91 -1.48
N GLY A 44 37.31 5.99 -1.63
CA GLY A 44 38.74 5.88 -1.92
C GLY A 44 39.43 4.84 -1.02
N ILE A 45 40.52 4.23 -1.50
CA ILE A 45 41.18 3.02 -0.93
C ILE A 45 41.29 3.02 0.62
N ILE A 46 41.45 4.18 1.24
CA ILE A 46 41.61 4.33 2.71
C ILE A 46 40.29 4.08 3.49
N CYS A 47 39.12 4.38 2.91
CA CYS A 47 37.83 4.27 3.59
C CYS A 47 37.12 2.91 3.38
N GLN A 48 37.72 1.98 2.63
CA GLN A 48 37.22 0.63 2.36
C GLN A 48 36.80 -0.17 3.61
N PRO A 49 37.53 -0.12 4.75
CA PRO A 49 37.15 -0.88 5.95
C PRO A 49 35.82 -0.42 6.56
N PHE A 50 35.49 0.88 6.45
CA PHE A 50 34.22 1.41 6.93
C PHE A 50 33.06 0.96 6.05
N ARG A 51 33.30 0.75 4.75
CA ARG A 51 32.28 0.24 3.82
C ARG A 51 31.82 -1.16 4.19
N MET A 52 32.76 -2.07 4.47
CA MET A 52 32.44 -3.43 4.90
C MET A 52 31.58 -3.49 6.17
N MET A 53 31.66 -2.46 7.03
CA MET A 53 30.84 -2.35 8.22
C MET A 53 29.44 -1.76 7.93
N LEU A 54 29.29 -1.03 6.82
CA LEU A 54 28.05 -0.39 6.37
C LEU A 54 27.20 -1.28 5.47
N ASP A 55 27.80 -2.20 4.71
CA ASP A 55 27.11 -3.18 3.85
C ASP A 55 25.91 -3.87 4.53
N PRO A 56 26.04 -4.45 5.74
CA PRO A 56 24.90 -5.10 6.39
C PRO A 56 23.80 -4.10 6.77
N VAL A 57 24.15 -2.87 7.15
CA VAL A 57 23.16 -1.84 7.52
C VAL A 57 22.37 -1.39 6.30
N GLU A 58 23.02 -1.24 5.15
CA GLU A 58 22.34 -0.96 3.88
C GLU A 58 21.41 -2.09 3.46
N GLU A 59 21.85 -3.36 3.54
CA GLU A 59 20.98 -4.51 3.24
C GLU A 59 19.75 -4.55 4.15
N PHE A 60 19.90 -4.31 5.45
CA PHE A 60 18.77 -4.23 6.37
C PHE A 60 17.82 -3.08 6.00
N GLY A 61 18.35 -1.92 5.61
CA GLY A 61 17.57 -0.77 5.18
C GLY A 61 16.74 -1.08 3.93
N ILE A 62 17.37 -1.64 2.90
CA ILE A 62 16.68 -2.06 1.66
C ILE A 62 15.62 -3.11 1.97
N ASN A 63 15.93 -4.12 2.78
CA ASN A 63 14.97 -5.17 3.15
C ASN A 63 13.76 -4.59 3.90
N ALA A 64 14.00 -3.67 4.84
CA ALA A 64 12.94 -3.02 5.61
C ALA A 64 12.02 -2.18 4.70
N LEU A 65 12.59 -1.41 3.77
CA LEU A 65 11.81 -0.62 2.82
C LEU A 65 10.99 -1.53 1.88
N THR A 66 11.57 -2.61 1.36
CA THR A 66 10.85 -3.60 0.53
C THR A 66 9.67 -4.22 1.29
N LYS A 67 9.88 -4.66 2.54
CA LYS A 67 8.79 -5.18 3.38
C LYS A 67 7.71 -4.14 3.65
N ALA A 68 8.09 -2.87 3.80
CA ALA A 68 7.13 -1.78 3.98
C ALA A 68 6.25 -1.59 2.72
N VAL A 69 6.83 -1.68 1.52
CA VAL A 69 6.07 -1.66 0.24
C VAL A 69 5.08 -2.82 0.17
N GLU A 70 5.52 -4.04 0.51
CA GLU A 70 4.68 -5.24 0.51
C GLU A 70 3.52 -5.11 1.51
N ALA A 71 3.80 -4.64 2.73
CA ALA A 71 2.81 -4.42 3.76
C ALA A 71 1.79 -3.36 3.33
N ALA A 72 2.24 -2.21 2.81
CA ALA A 72 1.35 -1.15 2.32
C ALA A 72 0.45 -1.65 1.19
N THR A 73 1.01 -2.38 0.22
CA THR A 73 0.24 -2.97 -0.88
C THR A 73 -0.80 -3.98 -0.37
N THR A 74 -0.43 -4.79 0.62
CA THR A 74 -1.36 -5.75 1.26
C THR A 74 -2.51 -5.04 1.96
N VAL A 75 -2.22 -3.98 2.72
CA VAL A 75 -3.26 -3.19 3.39
C VAL A 75 -4.19 -2.54 2.37
N ALA A 76 -3.67 -1.93 1.29
CA ALA A 76 -4.49 -1.34 0.23
C ALA A 76 -5.44 -2.38 -0.39
N ASN A 77 -4.95 -3.60 -0.66
CA ASN A 77 -5.76 -4.69 -1.19
C ASN A 77 -6.85 -5.15 -0.21
N ASN A 78 -6.54 -5.25 1.08
CA ASN A 78 -7.51 -5.59 2.10
C ASN A 78 -8.61 -4.54 2.22
N VAL A 79 -8.27 -3.25 2.11
CA VAL A 79 -9.24 -2.14 2.12
C VAL A 79 -10.17 -2.22 0.91
N ARG A 80 -9.64 -2.46 -0.30
CA ARG A 80 -10.48 -2.69 -1.51
C ARG A 80 -11.38 -3.91 -1.35
N SER A 81 -10.88 -4.96 -0.73
CA SER A 81 -11.64 -6.19 -0.50
C SER A 81 -12.81 -5.93 0.47
N ALA A 82 -12.58 -5.12 1.50
CA ALA A 82 -13.65 -4.65 2.39
C ALA A 82 -14.68 -3.80 1.64
N SER A 83 -14.24 -2.84 0.82
CA SER A 83 -15.11 -2.01 -0.04
C SER A 83 -16.05 -2.87 -0.88
N ASN A 84 -15.48 -3.85 -1.60
CA ASN A 84 -16.24 -4.79 -2.44
C ASN A 84 -17.23 -5.63 -1.63
N ALA A 85 -16.83 -6.10 -0.44
CA ALA A 85 -17.70 -6.88 0.43
C ALA A 85 -18.92 -6.08 0.89
N TYR A 86 -18.73 -4.82 1.28
CA TYR A 86 -19.85 -3.93 1.64
C TYR A 86 -20.78 -3.70 0.46
N GLN A 87 -20.23 -3.35 -0.71
CA GLN A 87 -21.05 -3.11 -1.90
C GLN A 87 -21.86 -4.36 -2.30
N THR A 88 -21.23 -5.54 -2.25
CA THR A 88 -21.91 -6.81 -2.56
C THR A 88 -23.09 -7.06 -1.62
N GLN A 89 -22.90 -6.81 -0.32
CA GLN A 89 -23.96 -7.00 0.66
C GLN A 89 -25.10 -6.00 0.49
N ASP A 90 -24.78 -4.73 0.23
CA ASP A 90 -25.79 -3.71 -0.06
C ASP A 90 -26.61 -4.06 -1.31
N GLU A 91 -25.95 -4.55 -2.37
CA GLU A 91 -26.61 -5.01 -3.59
C GLU A 91 -27.50 -6.22 -3.35
N ASN A 92 -27.04 -7.19 -2.56
CA ASN A 92 -27.82 -8.37 -2.16
C ASN A 92 -29.09 -7.98 -1.39
N PHE A 93 -28.95 -7.14 -0.36
CA PHE A 93 -30.10 -6.66 0.42
C PHE A 93 -31.06 -5.84 -0.45
N ALA A 94 -30.54 -4.97 -1.32
CA ALA A 94 -31.37 -4.20 -2.24
C ALA A 94 -32.15 -5.10 -3.21
N ALA A 95 -31.56 -6.21 -3.68
CA ALA A 95 -32.23 -7.19 -4.52
C ALA A 95 -33.33 -7.95 -3.75
N GLU A 96 -33.04 -8.39 -2.52
CA GLU A 96 -34.04 -9.04 -1.66
C GLU A 96 -35.22 -8.12 -1.37
N PHE A 97 -34.98 -6.85 -1.05
CA PHE A 97 -36.05 -5.86 -0.82
C PHE A 97 -36.89 -5.62 -2.06
N LYS A 98 -36.28 -5.52 -3.25
CA LYS A 98 -37.02 -5.39 -4.51
C LYS A 98 -37.90 -6.60 -4.76
N ASN A 99 -37.38 -7.81 -4.56
CA ASN A 99 -38.13 -9.04 -4.75
C ASN A 99 -39.28 -9.18 -3.75
N ALA A 100 -39.10 -8.72 -2.50
CA ALA A 100 -40.15 -8.73 -1.49
C ALA A 100 -41.24 -7.66 -1.71
N GLN A 101 -40.97 -6.60 -2.50
CA GLN A 101 -41.91 -5.52 -2.80
C GLN A 101 -42.78 -5.76 -4.04
N VAL A 102 -42.51 -6.78 -4.85
CA VAL A 102 -43.37 -7.17 -5.97
C VAL A 102 -44.47 -8.10 -5.43
N PRO A 103 -45.73 -7.65 -5.29
CA PRO A 103 -46.84 -8.54 -4.96
C PRO A 103 -47.22 -9.34 -6.21
N ASP A 104 -47.61 -10.61 -6.04
CA ASP A 104 -48.37 -11.37 -7.06
C ASP A 104 -49.62 -10.59 -7.52
#